data_AF-A0A964VJX2-F1
#
_entry.id   AF-A0A964VJX2-F1
#
_cell.length_a   1.000
_cell.length_b   1.000
_cell.length_c   1.000
_cell.angle_alpha   90.00
_cell.angle_beta   90.00
_cell.angle_gamma   90.00
#
_symmetry.space_group_name_H-M   'P 1'
#
loop_
_entity.id
_entity.type
_entity.pdbx_description
1 polymer ?
#
loop_
_entity_poly.entity_id
_entity_poly.type
_entity_poly.pdbx_seq_one_letter_code
_entity_poly.pdbx_strand_id
1 'polypeptide(L)'
;MKKRASILLVLLNVLASCATAGGPFKQVAFQAPSQPDPELRPYLKDVHRIGVLSTTNIEPLKELDIEKVMDRLAEATARGLGSLAERTVVGQDEIRWNCKDLRFDSTGALNPESRVTLRDQLPLDALVLVELKSLKAQVTPMSPSPYGGMTSQPGFDLSVDLQVTLINLRTGETWTQRGEPRRNWQPVQAQLLGDDQAERQLLQALAGPLKKFLDRLAPPPNQQVRHFDLGEK
;
A
#
# COMPACT_ATOMS: atom_id res chain seq x y z
N MET A 1 -82.62 19.26 -2.34
CA MET A 1 -81.50 19.39 -1.38
C MET A 1 -80.74 18.07 -1.30
N LYS A 2 -79.39 18.10 -1.45
CA LYS A 2 -78.34 17.20 -0.90
C LYS A 2 -78.59 15.66 -1.02
N LYS A 3 -77.78 14.82 -1.68
CA LYS A 3 -76.30 14.77 -1.72
C LYS A 3 -75.82 14.05 -2.99
N ARG A 4 -75.08 14.78 -3.82
CA ARG A 4 -74.05 14.24 -4.73
C ARG A 4 -72.83 13.92 -3.87
N ALA A 5 -72.55 12.66 -3.53
CA ALA A 5 -71.36 12.35 -2.71
C ALA A 5 -70.87 10.88 -2.72
N SER A 6 -71.28 10.01 -3.65
CA SER A 6 -70.89 8.58 -3.57
C SER A 6 -70.15 8.02 -4.79
N ILE A 7 -69.91 8.80 -5.85
CA ILE A 7 -69.22 8.30 -7.05
C ILE A 7 -67.72 8.66 -7.06
N LEU A 8 -67.28 9.63 -6.24
CA LEU A 8 -65.88 10.04 -6.18
C LEU A 8 -64.99 9.10 -5.31
N LEU A 9 -65.59 8.21 -4.50
CA LEU A 9 -64.84 7.36 -3.56
C LEU A 9 -64.36 6.03 -4.19
N VAL A 10 -64.90 5.64 -5.34
CA VAL A 10 -64.54 4.35 -5.98
C VAL A 10 -63.33 4.50 -6.91
N LEU A 11 -63.13 5.67 -7.53
CA LEU A 11 -61.95 5.91 -8.39
C LEU A 11 -60.65 6.15 -7.63
N LEU A 12 -60.70 6.50 -6.34
CA LEU A 12 -59.50 6.64 -5.50
C LEU A 12 -58.91 5.30 -5.03
N ASN A 13 -59.66 4.20 -5.11
CA ASN A 13 -59.17 2.87 -4.75
C ASN A 13 -58.52 2.10 -5.91
N VAL A 14 -58.60 2.59 -7.15
CA VAL A 14 -57.95 1.94 -8.31
C VAL A 14 -56.53 2.46 -8.53
N LEU A 15 -56.18 3.65 -8.00
CA LEU A 15 -54.83 4.24 -8.13
C LEU A 15 -53.88 3.90 -6.97
N ALA A 16 -54.34 3.18 -5.95
CA ALA A 16 -53.53 2.80 -4.77
C ALA A 16 -52.99 1.35 -4.80
N SER A 17 -53.28 0.56 -5.84
CA SER A 17 -52.77 -0.82 -5.98
C SER A 17 -51.45 -0.94 -6.78
N CYS A 18 -50.77 0.18 -7.02
CA CYS A 18 -49.34 0.18 -7.40
C CYS A 18 -48.49 0.58 -6.18
N ALA A 19 -48.72 -0.05 -5.04
CA ALA A 19 -47.86 0.06 -3.87
C ALA A 19 -47.25 -1.31 -3.56
N THR A 20 -46.01 -1.46 -4.03
CA THR A 20 -44.95 -2.30 -3.44
C THR A 20 -45.28 -3.78 -3.21
N ALA A 21 -45.18 -4.57 -4.28
CA ALA A 21 -44.63 -5.92 -4.17
C ALA A 21 -43.13 -5.80 -3.89
N GLY A 22 -42.76 -5.33 -2.70
CA GLY A 22 -41.39 -5.31 -2.21
C GLY A 22 -41.15 -6.58 -1.43
N GLY A 23 -40.63 -7.62 -2.09
CA GLY A 23 -40.06 -8.76 -1.40
C GLY A 23 -38.99 -8.30 -0.40
N PRO A 24 -38.69 -9.08 0.67
CA PRO A 24 -37.66 -8.71 1.62
C PRO A 24 -36.29 -8.69 0.93
N PHE A 25 -35.86 -7.50 0.50
CA PHE A 25 -34.52 -7.29 -0.04
C PHE A 25 -33.49 -7.51 1.07
N LYS A 26 -32.71 -8.59 0.97
CA LYS A 26 -31.59 -8.83 1.88
C LYS A 26 -30.37 -8.07 1.34
N GLN A 27 -29.85 -7.14 2.13
CA GLN A 27 -28.56 -6.51 1.85
C GLN A 27 -27.45 -7.52 2.14
N VAL A 28 -26.67 -7.86 1.12
CA VAL A 28 -25.48 -8.70 1.27
C VAL A 28 -24.26 -7.84 0.93
N ALA A 29 -23.31 -7.79 1.87
CA ALA A 29 -22.04 -7.10 1.68
C ALA A 29 -21.05 -8.02 0.94
N PHE A 30 -20.48 -7.53 -0.16
CA PHE A 30 -19.45 -8.19 -0.94
C PHE A 30 -18.16 -7.40 -0.85
N GLN A 31 -17.03 -8.09 -0.92
CA GLN A 31 -15.73 -7.48 -1.16
C GLN A 31 -15.40 -7.68 -2.64
N ALA A 32 -15.40 -6.59 -3.41
CA ALA A 32 -15.01 -6.63 -4.82
C ALA A 32 -13.52 -6.31 -4.95
N PRO A 33 -12.75 -7.05 -5.78
CA PRO A 33 -11.38 -6.69 -6.09
C PRO A 33 -11.30 -5.27 -6.62
N SER A 34 -10.42 -4.46 -6.04
CA SER A 34 -10.16 -3.11 -6.53
C SER A 34 -9.11 -3.16 -7.63
N GLN A 35 -9.27 -2.31 -8.64
CA GLN A 35 -8.33 -2.25 -9.75
C GLN A 35 -7.20 -1.27 -9.44
N PRO A 36 -5.95 -1.57 -9.87
CA PRO A 36 -4.85 -0.62 -9.80
C PRO A 36 -5.18 0.72 -10.49
N ASP A 37 -4.50 1.77 -10.02
CA ASP A 37 -4.50 3.10 -10.62
C ASP A 37 -4.32 3.00 -12.15
N PRO A 38 -5.17 3.65 -12.96
CA PRO A 38 -5.06 3.66 -14.42
C PRO A 38 -3.64 3.93 -14.95
N GLU A 39 -2.86 4.78 -14.28
CA GLU A 39 -1.47 5.09 -14.67
C GLU A 39 -0.55 3.86 -14.57
N LEU A 40 -0.84 2.94 -13.64
CA LEU A 40 -0.02 1.75 -13.35
C LEU A 40 -0.42 0.54 -14.18
N ARG A 41 -1.60 0.55 -14.78
CA ARG A 41 -2.13 -0.59 -15.57
C ARG A 41 -1.23 -1.01 -16.74
N PRO A 42 -0.62 -0.10 -17.52
CA PRO A 42 0.28 -0.48 -18.61
C PRO A 42 1.46 -1.32 -18.12
N TYR A 43 2.08 -0.92 -17.00
CA TYR A 43 3.23 -1.61 -16.40
C TYR A 43 2.88 -2.99 -15.85
N LEU A 44 1.60 -3.21 -15.55
CA LEU A 44 1.06 -4.44 -14.98
C LEU A 44 0.37 -5.34 -16.01
N LYS A 45 0.44 -4.99 -17.30
CA LYS A 45 -0.14 -5.81 -18.36
C LYS A 45 0.68 -7.09 -18.52
N ASP A 46 -0.02 -8.23 -18.59
CA ASP A 46 0.58 -9.57 -18.73
C ASP A 46 1.57 -9.92 -17.60
N VAL A 47 1.37 -9.34 -16.42
CA VAL A 47 2.18 -9.58 -15.20
C VAL A 47 1.44 -10.54 -14.28
N HIS A 48 2.00 -11.74 -14.10
CA HIS A 48 1.49 -12.79 -13.22
C HIS A 48 2.37 -13.01 -11.99
N ARG A 49 3.69 -12.87 -12.12
CA ARG A 49 4.66 -12.96 -11.02
C ARG A 49 5.36 -11.64 -10.77
N ILE A 50 5.21 -11.11 -9.55
CA ILE A 50 5.84 -9.86 -9.12
C ILE A 50 6.87 -10.15 -8.04
N GLY A 51 8.12 -9.79 -8.27
CA GLY A 51 9.15 -9.81 -7.23
C GLY A 51 9.15 -8.54 -6.40
N VAL A 52 9.59 -8.64 -5.15
CA VAL A 52 9.82 -7.49 -4.27
C VAL A 52 11.24 -7.52 -3.73
N LEU A 53 11.96 -6.40 -3.90
CA LEU A 53 13.29 -6.20 -3.36
C LEU A 53 13.37 -4.85 -2.67
N SER A 54 14.18 -4.78 -1.62
CA SER A 54 14.56 -3.54 -0.98
C SER A 54 16.08 -3.36 -1.00
N THR A 55 16.53 -2.13 -1.26
CA THR A 55 17.95 -1.81 -1.38
C THR A 55 18.24 -0.43 -0.78
N THR A 56 19.43 -0.26 -0.23
CA THR A 56 19.90 1.01 0.33
C THR A 56 21.38 1.16 0.05
N ASN A 57 21.83 2.38 -0.24
CA ASN A 57 23.26 2.72 -0.34
C ASN A 57 23.72 3.53 0.90
N ILE A 58 22.89 3.57 1.94
CA ILE A 58 23.16 4.31 3.18
C ILE A 58 24.02 3.43 4.07
N GLU A 59 25.11 4.00 4.58
CA GLU A 59 25.99 3.31 5.52
C GLU A 59 25.24 2.92 6.80
N PRO A 60 25.54 1.75 7.39
CA PRO A 60 24.97 1.35 8.66
C PRO A 60 25.19 2.40 9.75
N LEU A 61 24.13 2.78 10.44
CA LEU A 61 24.18 3.67 11.59
C LEU A 61 24.36 2.82 12.86
N LYS A 62 25.27 3.18 13.75
CA LYS A 62 25.60 2.39 14.96
C LYS A 62 24.39 2.06 15.86
N GLU A 63 23.37 2.91 15.84
CA GLU A 63 22.18 2.81 16.68
C GLU A 63 20.94 2.33 15.90
N LEU A 64 21.12 1.92 14.64
CA LEU A 64 20.02 1.53 13.76
C LEU A 64 20.45 0.48 12.73
N ASP A 65 19.87 -0.70 12.86
CA ASP A 65 19.99 -1.77 11.89
C ASP A 65 19.11 -1.47 10.65
N ILE A 66 19.72 -0.80 9.68
CA ILE A 66 19.05 -0.43 8.43
C ILE A 66 18.69 -1.68 7.62
N GLU A 67 19.52 -2.72 7.62
CA GLU A 67 19.27 -3.95 6.86
C GLU A 67 17.98 -4.62 7.34
N LYS A 68 17.82 -4.78 8.65
CA LYS A 68 16.59 -5.30 9.26
C LYS A 68 15.36 -4.46 8.94
N VAL A 69 15.49 -3.13 8.90
CA VAL A 69 14.40 -2.24 8.49
C VAL A 69 14.04 -2.48 7.00
N MET A 70 15.05 -2.58 6.13
CA MET A 70 14.84 -2.82 4.71
C MET A 70 14.20 -4.19 4.45
N ASP A 71 14.59 -5.24 5.17
CA ASP A 71 13.97 -6.56 5.07
C ASP A 71 12.49 -6.52 5.50
N ARG A 72 12.18 -5.83 6.61
CA ARG A 72 10.79 -5.63 7.05
C ARG A 72 9.96 -4.84 6.04
N LEU A 73 10.54 -3.86 5.36
CA LEU A 73 9.87 -3.11 4.30
C LEU A 73 9.59 -3.98 3.08
N ALA A 74 10.54 -4.82 2.66
CA ALA A 74 10.34 -5.76 1.57
C ALA A 74 9.20 -6.74 1.91
N GLU A 75 9.19 -7.30 3.12
CA GLU A 75 8.15 -8.21 3.57
C GLU A 75 6.77 -7.53 3.66
N ALA A 76 6.71 -6.31 4.22
CA ALA A 76 5.47 -5.53 4.28
C ALA A 76 4.95 -5.18 2.88
N THR A 77 5.84 -4.85 1.95
CA THR A 77 5.49 -4.59 0.55
C THR A 77 4.96 -5.84 -0.12
N ALA A 78 5.64 -6.98 0.04
CA ALA A 78 5.19 -8.25 -0.52
C ALA A 78 3.81 -8.66 0.01
N ARG A 79 3.57 -8.52 1.32
CA ARG A 79 2.25 -8.74 1.93
C ARG A 79 1.19 -7.78 1.39
N GLY A 80 1.53 -6.50 1.23
CA GLY A 80 0.63 -5.50 0.68
C GLY A 80 0.21 -5.78 -0.76
N LEU A 81 1.14 -6.29 -1.58
CA LEU A 81 0.85 -6.69 -2.96
C LEU A 81 0.03 -7.98 -3.05
N GLY A 82 -0.07 -8.75 -1.96
CA GLY A 82 -0.90 -9.96 -1.90
C GLY A 82 -2.40 -9.70 -2.10
N SER A 83 -2.86 -8.44 -2.04
CA SER A 83 -4.23 -8.06 -2.39
C SER A 83 -4.50 -8.06 -3.90
N LEU A 84 -3.45 -8.12 -4.74
CA LEU A 84 -3.60 -8.23 -6.20
C LEU A 84 -4.13 -9.62 -6.56
N ALA A 85 -5.39 -9.66 -6.98
CA ALA A 85 -6.01 -10.87 -7.48
C ALA A 85 -5.21 -11.45 -8.66
N GLU A 86 -5.12 -12.79 -8.71
CA GLU A 86 -4.54 -13.56 -9.82
C GLU A 86 -3.03 -13.34 -10.05
N ARG A 87 -2.32 -12.81 -9.05
CA ARG A 87 -0.87 -12.61 -9.10
C ARG A 87 -0.16 -13.31 -7.95
N THR A 88 1.00 -13.84 -8.26
CA THR A 88 1.91 -14.43 -7.27
C THR A 88 2.98 -13.41 -6.92
N VAL A 89 3.11 -13.12 -5.63
CA VAL A 89 4.15 -12.22 -5.13
C VAL A 89 5.31 -13.07 -4.63
N VAL A 90 6.51 -12.78 -5.12
CA VAL A 90 7.75 -13.44 -4.70
C VAL A 90 8.53 -12.49 -3.80
N GLY A 91 8.84 -12.95 -2.59
CA GLY A 91 9.55 -12.18 -1.58
C GLY A 91 11.05 -12.06 -1.86
N GLN A 92 11.68 -11.12 -1.16
CA GLN A 92 13.10 -10.82 -1.31
C GLN A 92 14.01 -12.03 -1.03
N ASP A 93 13.70 -12.83 -0.02
CA ASP A 93 14.54 -13.97 0.36
C ASP A 93 14.60 -15.03 -0.74
N GLU A 94 13.47 -15.29 -1.41
CA GLU A 94 13.41 -16.20 -2.55
C GLU A 94 14.21 -15.65 -3.74
N ILE A 95 14.14 -14.34 -3.99
CA ILE A 95 14.94 -13.69 -5.05
C ILE A 95 16.43 -13.80 -4.73
N ARG A 96 16.85 -13.42 -3.51
CA ARG A 96 18.25 -13.51 -3.07
C ARG A 96 18.76 -14.95 -3.10
N TRP A 97 17.91 -15.93 -2.76
CA TRP A 97 18.26 -17.34 -2.80
C TRP A 97 18.46 -17.86 -4.22
N ASN A 98 17.59 -17.51 -5.16
CA ASN A 98 17.70 -18.01 -6.53
C ASN A 98 18.77 -17.24 -7.32
N CYS A 99 18.87 -15.92 -7.13
CA CYS A 99 19.75 -15.01 -7.87
C CYS A 99 20.99 -14.59 -7.05
N LYS A 100 21.72 -15.55 -6.47
CA LYS A 100 22.85 -15.28 -5.53
C LYS A 100 23.98 -14.44 -6.13
N ASP A 101 24.17 -14.54 -7.43
CA ASP A 101 25.25 -13.86 -8.15
C ASP A 101 24.91 -12.41 -8.53
N LEU A 102 23.63 -12.00 -8.37
CA LEU A 102 23.22 -10.63 -8.63
C LEU A 102 23.48 -9.74 -7.41
N ARG A 103 24.15 -8.61 -7.66
CA ARG A 103 24.19 -7.51 -6.70
C ARG A 103 22.98 -6.61 -6.91
N PHE A 104 22.09 -6.62 -5.93
CA PHE A 104 20.92 -5.75 -5.90
C PHE A 104 21.30 -4.42 -5.25
N ASP A 105 21.98 -3.58 -6.01
CA ASP A 105 22.11 -2.15 -5.72
C ASP A 105 21.16 -1.33 -6.60
N SER A 106 21.04 -0.03 -6.31
CA SER A 106 20.17 0.91 -7.04
C SER A 106 20.35 0.91 -8.56
N THR A 107 21.54 0.54 -9.04
CA THR A 107 21.88 0.48 -10.46
C THR A 107 21.80 -0.94 -11.00
N GLY A 108 22.18 -1.93 -10.21
CA GLY A 108 22.24 -3.35 -10.54
C GLY A 108 20.88 -3.96 -10.77
N ALA A 109 19.86 -3.61 -9.98
CA ALA A 109 18.50 -4.13 -10.15
C ALA A 109 17.83 -3.68 -11.46
N LEU A 110 18.28 -2.55 -12.04
CA LEU A 110 17.75 -1.98 -13.28
C LEU A 110 18.51 -2.47 -14.53
N ASN A 111 19.66 -3.12 -14.37
CA ASN A 111 20.49 -3.53 -15.49
C ASN A 111 19.79 -4.59 -16.36
N PRO A 112 19.98 -4.56 -17.70
CA PRO A 112 19.41 -5.56 -18.61
C PRO A 112 19.77 -7.01 -18.23
N GLU A 113 21.02 -7.27 -17.84
CA GLU A 113 21.49 -8.60 -17.45
C GLU A 113 20.75 -9.12 -16.20
N SER A 114 20.63 -8.29 -15.17
CA SER A 114 19.87 -8.63 -13.96
C SER A 114 18.41 -8.95 -14.27
N ARG A 115 17.78 -8.23 -15.22
CA ARG A 115 16.39 -8.49 -15.64
C ARG A 115 16.24 -9.83 -16.36
N VAL A 116 17.22 -10.20 -17.19
CA VAL A 116 17.27 -11.52 -17.83
C VAL A 116 17.45 -12.61 -16.78
N THR A 117 18.42 -12.46 -15.89
CA THR A 117 18.66 -13.45 -14.82
C THR A 117 17.45 -13.62 -13.91
N LEU A 118 16.81 -12.52 -13.50
CA LEU A 118 15.56 -12.58 -12.74
C LEU A 118 14.53 -13.40 -13.50
N ARG A 119 14.27 -13.09 -14.78
CA ARG A 119 13.31 -13.85 -15.59
C ARG A 119 13.66 -15.32 -15.81
N ASP A 120 14.94 -15.65 -15.96
CA ASP A 120 15.37 -17.00 -16.32
C ASP A 120 15.44 -17.92 -15.09
N GLN A 121 15.95 -17.41 -13.97
CA GLN A 121 16.12 -18.20 -12.74
C GLN A 121 14.85 -18.22 -11.89
N LEU A 122 14.08 -17.13 -11.91
CA LEU A 122 12.88 -16.97 -11.12
C LEU A 122 11.83 -16.27 -11.97
N PRO A 123 10.95 -16.96 -12.71
CA PRO A 123 10.17 -16.39 -13.83
C PRO A 123 9.24 -15.23 -13.43
N LEU A 124 9.83 -14.06 -13.19
CA LEU A 124 9.22 -12.83 -12.73
C LEU A 124 8.86 -12.00 -13.97
N ASP A 125 7.65 -11.45 -13.96
CA ASP A 125 7.17 -10.57 -15.02
C ASP A 125 7.42 -9.10 -14.67
N ALA A 126 7.40 -8.78 -13.38
CA ALA A 126 7.67 -7.45 -12.86
C ALA A 126 8.46 -7.51 -11.55
N LEU A 127 9.09 -6.39 -11.22
CA LEU A 127 9.84 -6.19 -9.98
C LEU A 127 9.40 -4.88 -9.33
N VAL A 128 9.10 -4.92 -8.03
CA VAL A 128 8.94 -3.73 -7.19
C VAL A 128 10.22 -3.56 -6.39
N LEU A 129 10.94 -2.48 -6.65
CA LEU A 129 12.16 -2.09 -5.97
C LEU A 129 11.84 -0.98 -4.96
N VAL A 130 12.11 -1.24 -3.68
CA VAL A 130 11.93 -0.31 -2.57
C VAL A 130 13.29 0.23 -2.15
N GLU A 131 13.58 1.47 -2.49
CA GLU A 131 14.87 2.10 -2.24
C GLU A 131 14.80 3.16 -1.13
N LEU A 132 15.67 3.03 -0.13
CA LEU A 132 15.89 4.09 0.84
C LEU A 132 17.02 5.00 0.33
N LYS A 133 16.66 6.19 -0.19
CA LYS A 133 17.63 7.10 -0.84
C LYS A 133 18.37 7.97 0.16
N SER A 134 17.70 8.42 1.22
CA SER A 134 18.36 9.19 2.28
C SER A 134 17.72 8.96 3.64
N LEU A 135 18.56 9.01 4.66
CA LEU A 135 18.22 8.88 6.06
C LEU A 135 19.09 9.86 6.83
N LYS A 136 18.46 10.77 7.56
CA LYS A 136 19.13 11.64 8.53
C LYS A 136 18.48 11.42 9.88
N ALA A 137 19.24 10.91 10.82
CA ALA A 137 18.84 10.74 12.20
C ALA A 137 19.69 11.66 13.06
N GLN A 138 19.05 12.56 13.82
CA GLN A 138 19.76 13.43 14.76
C GLN A 138 19.00 13.52 16.08
N VAL A 139 19.71 13.36 17.18
CA VAL A 139 19.19 13.67 18.52
C VAL A 139 19.38 15.17 18.74
N THR A 140 18.29 15.88 18.99
CA THR A 140 18.33 17.28 19.39
C THR A 140 18.10 17.42 20.89
N PRO A 141 18.80 18.33 21.58
CA PRO A 141 18.60 18.53 23.01
C PRO A 141 17.25 19.17 23.36
N MET A 142 16.58 19.76 22.37
CA MET A 142 15.26 20.38 22.49
C MET A 142 14.32 19.80 21.44
N SER A 143 13.04 19.64 21.78
CA SER A 143 12.01 19.07 20.91
C SER A 143 10.78 19.99 20.79
N PRO A 144 10.08 19.99 19.64
CA PRO A 144 8.84 20.75 19.47
C PRO A 144 7.74 20.24 20.40
N SER A 145 7.03 21.15 21.07
CA SER A 145 5.86 20.83 21.89
C SER A 145 4.59 20.74 21.04
N PRO A 146 3.59 19.93 21.45
CA PRO A 146 2.30 19.86 20.77
C PRO A 146 1.52 21.18 20.74
N TYR A 147 1.90 22.15 21.57
CA TYR A 147 1.20 23.43 21.75
C TYR A 147 1.95 24.62 21.13
N GLY A 148 2.96 24.38 20.28
CA GLY A 148 3.72 25.44 19.63
C GLY A 148 4.73 26.09 20.58
N GLY A 149 5.82 25.37 20.86
CA GLY A 149 6.96 25.85 21.63
C GLY A 149 8.12 24.85 21.57
N MET A 150 9.32 25.23 22.02
CA MET A 150 10.43 24.28 22.22
C MET A 150 10.40 23.79 23.66
N THR A 151 10.50 22.48 23.87
CA THR A 151 10.70 21.90 25.20
C THR A 151 12.17 21.55 25.40
N SER A 152 12.64 21.56 26.65
CA SER A 152 13.98 21.11 27.04
C SER A 152 14.13 19.58 27.05
N GLN A 153 13.12 18.84 26.58
CA GLN A 153 13.20 17.40 26.44
C GLN A 153 13.95 17.05 25.14
N PRO A 154 14.95 16.15 25.20
CA PRO A 154 15.61 15.67 24.01
C PRO A 154 14.60 15.12 22.99
N GLY A 155 14.77 15.48 21.73
CA GLY A 155 13.98 14.99 20.61
C GLY A 155 14.81 14.15 19.69
N PHE A 156 14.18 13.19 19.03
CA PHE A 156 14.76 12.51 17.89
C PHE A 156 14.13 13.06 16.61
N ASP A 157 14.97 13.58 15.73
CA ASP A 157 14.59 14.11 14.43
C ASP A 157 15.05 13.15 13.35
N LEU A 158 14.07 12.62 12.62
CA LEU A 158 14.30 11.65 11.56
C LEU A 158 13.80 12.22 10.24
N SER A 159 14.70 12.43 9.27
CA SER A 159 14.34 12.76 7.90
C SER A 159 14.61 11.59 6.97
N VAL A 160 13.60 11.18 6.22
CA VAL A 160 13.65 9.97 5.39
C VAL A 160 13.13 10.25 3.99
N ASP A 161 13.79 9.67 2.99
CA ASP A 161 13.40 9.71 1.59
C ASP A 161 13.34 8.29 1.01
N LEU A 162 12.11 7.87 0.71
CA LEU A 162 11.79 6.56 0.15
C LEU A 162 11.40 6.70 -1.31
N GLN A 163 12.01 5.88 -2.16
CA GLN A 163 11.64 5.75 -3.55
C GLN A 163 11.14 4.32 -3.78
N VAL A 164 10.01 4.18 -4.47
CA VAL A 164 9.50 2.86 -4.89
C VAL A 164 9.37 2.86 -6.39
N THR A 165 9.95 1.87 -7.04
CA THR A 165 9.99 1.73 -8.50
C THR A 165 9.36 0.40 -8.91
N LEU A 166 8.35 0.44 -9.77
CA LEU A 166 7.78 -0.72 -10.45
C LEU A 166 8.46 -0.86 -11.81
N ILE A 167 8.96 -2.06 -12.11
CA ILE A 167 9.70 -2.37 -13.33
C ILE A 167 8.99 -3.53 -14.00
N ASN A 168 8.57 -3.36 -15.26
CA ASN A 168 8.16 -4.49 -16.08
C ASN A 168 9.42 -5.16 -16.65
N LEU A 169 9.66 -6.42 -16.29
CA LEU A 169 10.89 -7.14 -16.67
C LEU A 169 10.85 -7.61 -18.13
N ARG A 170 9.68 -7.61 -18.77
CA ARG A 170 9.50 -7.98 -20.19
C ARG A 170 9.72 -6.79 -21.11
N THR A 171 9.07 -5.65 -20.83
CA THR A 171 9.16 -4.44 -21.66
C THR A 171 10.32 -3.53 -21.25
N GLY A 172 10.77 -3.63 -20.00
CA GLY A 172 11.76 -2.74 -19.43
C GLY A 172 11.22 -1.38 -19.01
N GLU A 173 9.91 -1.15 -19.13
CA GLU A 173 9.27 0.08 -18.69
C GLU A 173 9.30 0.19 -17.17
N THR A 174 9.58 1.41 -16.69
CA THR A 174 9.71 1.68 -15.26
C THR A 174 8.79 2.81 -14.85
N TRP A 175 8.10 2.63 -13.73
CA TRP A 175 7.35 3.68 -13.06
C TRP A 175 7.92 3.91 -11.68
N THR A 176 8.14 5.16 -11.29
CA THR A 176 8.76 5.50 -10.01
C THR A 176 7.91 6.48 -9.23
N GLN A 177 7.69 6.18 -7.96
CA GLN A 177 7.10 7.10 -6.99
C GLN A 177 8.13 7.42 -5.91
N ARG A 178 8.50 8.70 -5.82
CA ARG A 178 9.28 9.23 -4.70
C ARG A 178 8.32 9.77 -3.65
N GLY A 179 8.50 9.35 -2.40
CA GLY A 179 7.81 9.98 -1.28
C GLY A 179 8.30 11.41 -1.10
N GLU A 180 7.44 12.32 -0.63
CA GLU A 180 7.91 13.60 -0.12
C GLU A 180 8.86 13.36 1.06
N PRO A 181 10.00 14.06 1.16
CA PRO A 181 10.90 13.94 2.30
C PRO A 181 10.12 14.19 3.60
N ARG A 182 10.03 13.16 4.45
CA ARG A 182 9.29 13.27 5.71
C ARG A 182 10.25 13.51 6.85
N ARG A 183 9.98 14.56 7.62
CA ARG A 183 10.61 14.83 8.89
C ARG A 183 9.66 14.36 10.00
N ASN A 184 10.07 13.35 10.75
CA ASN A 184 9.32 12.82 11.88
C ASN A 184 10.02 13.24 13.17
N TRP A 185 9.25 13.86 14.06
CA TRP A 185 9.70 14.34 15.36
C TRP A 185 9.03 13.55 16.46
N GLN A 186 9.82 12.97 17.36
CA GLN A 186 9.29 12.34 18.57
C GLN A 186 10.14 12.70 19.80
N PRO A 187 9.51 12.98 20.96
CA PRO A 187 10.24 13.19 22.19
C PRO A 187 10.93 11.89 22.61
N VAL A 188 12.21 11.96 22.96
CA VAL A 188 12.95 10.83 23.51
C VAL A 188 12.47 10.62 24.93
N GLN A 189 11.56 9.65 25.13
CA GLN A 189 11.22 9.23 26.47
C GLN A 189 12.43 8.51 27.04
N ALA A 190 13.07 9.11 28.05
CA ALA A 190 14.36 8.73 28.64
C ALA A 190 14.45 7.29 29.22
N GLN A 191 13.41 6.47 29.05
CA GLN A 191 13.31 5.10 29.59
C GLN A 191 13.41 4.00 28.53
N LEU A 192 13.56 4.32 27.24
CA LEU A 192 13.46 3.33 26.15
C LEU A 192 14.55 3.50 25.05
N LEU A 193 15.78 3.83 25.45
CA LEU A 193 16.96 3.77 24.57
C LEU A 193 17.36 2.31 24.32
N GLY A 194 16.65 1.66 23.40
CA GLY A 194 17.07 0.39 22.81
C GLY A 194 16.92 0.46 21.29
N ASP A 195 17.73 -0.30 20.55
CA ASP A 195 17.76 -0.35 19.08
C ASP A 195 16.35 -0.46 18.44
N ASP A 196 15.44 -1.15 19.12
CA ASP A 196 14.06 -1.35 18.67
C ASP A 196 13.22 -0.06 18.53
N GLN A 197 13.51 1.02 19.27
CA GLN A 197 12.71 2.25 19.16
C GLN A 197 13.03 3.02 17.87
N ALA A 198 14.31 3.20 17.55
CA ALA A 198 14.73 3.88 16.32
C ALA A 198 14.23 3.13 15.08
N GLU A 199 14.29 1.79 15.09
CA GLU A 199 13.71 0.95 14.04
C GLU A 199 12.20 1.18 13.87
N ARG A 200 11.43 1.15 14.97
CA ARG A 200 9.97 1.36 14.94
C ARG A 200 9.62 2.75 14.42
N GLN A 201 10.37 3.77 14.81
CA GLN A 201 10.18 5.14 14.33
C GLN A 201 10.46 5.27 12.84
N LEU A 202 11.54 4.64 12.35
CA LEU A 202 11.84 4.61 10.93
C LEU A 202 10.75 3.88 10.13
N LEU A 203 10.31 2.71 10.60
CA LEU A 203 9.20 1.98 9.99
C LEU A 203 7.91 2.80 9.96
N GLN A 204 7.59 3.54 11.03
CA GLN A 204 6.43 4.44 11.07
C GLN A 204 6.55 5.59 10.06
N ALA A 205 7.73 6.19 9.93
CA ALA A 205 7.98 7.26 8.95
C ALA A 205 7.82 6.77 7.51
N LEU A 206 8.20 5.52 7.25
CA LEU A 206 8.16 4.86 5.94
C LEU A 206 6.80 4.25 5.59
N ALA A 207 5.98 3.91 6.59
CA ALA A 207 4.68 3.29 6.41
C ALA A 207 3.73 4.16 5.58
N GLY A 208 3.73 5.47 5.79
CA GLY A 208 2.88 6.42 5.04
C GLY A 208 3.16 6.40 3.53
N PRO A 209 4.40 6.71 3.09
CA PRO A 209 4.79 6.63 1.68
C PRO A 209 4.55 5.26 1.05
N LEU A 210 4.91 4.18 1.76
CA LEU A 210 4.70 2.82 1.26
C LEU A 210 3.22 2.48 1.10
N LYS A 211 2.38 2.85 2.08
CA LYS A 211 0.93 2.65 2.00
C LYS A 211 0.34 3.40 0.81
N LYS A 212 0.73 4.66 0.58
CA LYS A 212 0.27 5.42 -0.59
C LYS A 212 0.62 4.73 -1.91
N PHE A 213 1.82 4.13 -1.99
CA PHE A 213 2.21 3.33 -3.16
C PHE A 213 1.33 2.08 -3.31
N LEU A 214 1.16 1.31 -2.23
CA LEU A 214 0.35 0.09 -2.24
C LEU A 214 -1.11 0.37 -2.54
N ASP A 215 -1.69 1.45 -2.02
CA ASP A 215 -3.09 1.84 -2.29
C ASP A 215 -3.30 2.16 -3.79
N ARG A 216 -2.27 2.62 -4.51
CA ARG A 216 -2.34 2.85 -5.97
C ARG A 216 -2.14 1.56 -6.76
N LEU A 217 -1.15 0.75 -6.35
CA LEU A 217 -0.75 -0.44 -7.10
C LEU A 217 -1.65 -1.64 -6.84
N ALA A 218 -2.05 -1.83 -5.59
CA ALA A 218 -2.76 -2.99 -5.05
C ALA A 218 -3.85 -2.54 -4.05
N PRO A 219 -4.83 -1.72 -4.50
CA PRO A 219 -5.83 -1.14 -3.61
C PRO A 219 -6.61 -2.21 -2.84
N PRO A 220 -6.97 -1.94 -1.57
CA PRO A 220 -7.79 -2.86 -0.79
C PRO A 220 -9.15 -3.08 -1.47
N PRO A 221 -9.75 -4.27 -1.31
CA PRO A 221 -11.04 -4.57 -1.92
C PRO A 221 -12.13 -3.62 -1.42
N ASN A 222 -12.98 -3.16 -2.32
CA ASN A 222 -14.07 -2.26 -2.00
C ASN A 222 -15.29 -3.04 -1.50
N GLN A 223 -15.91 -2.56 -0.42
CA GLN A 223 -17.20 -3.10 0.02
C GLN A 223 -18.30 -2.63 -0.95
N GLN A 224 -18.99 -3.59 -1.57
CA GLN A 224 -20.17 -3.36 -2.38
C GLN A 224 -21.38 -3.94 -1.66
N VAL A 225 -22.43 -3.14 -1.48
CA VAL A 225 -23.73 -3.64 -1.02
C VAL A 225 -24.57 -3.91 -2.25
N ARG A 226 -25.06 -5.15 -2.39
CA ARG A 226 -26.02 -5.52 -3.43
C ARG A 226 -27.34 -5.93 -2.79
N HIS A 227 -28.44 -5.46 -3.36
CA HIS A 227 -29.78 -5.85 -2.97
C HIS A 227 -30.19 -7.04 -3.84
N PHE A 228 -30.48 -8.17 -3.20
CA PHE A 228 -31.05 -9.32 -3.88
C PHE A 228 -32.54 -9.41 -3.56
N ASP A 229 -33.35 -9.54 -4.59
CA ASP A 229 -34.74 -9.94 -4.46
C ASP A 229 -34.79 -11.46 -4.26
N LEU A 230 -35.18 -11.90 -3.07
CA LEU A 230 -35.37 -13.30 -2.72
C LEU A 230 -36.86 -13.66 -2.81
N GLY A 231 -37.54 -13.19 -3.85
CA GLY A 231 -38.88 -13.66 -4.19
C GLY A 231 -38.88 -15.19 -4.26
N GLU A 232 -39.42 -15.83 -3.23
CA GLU A 232 -39.65 -17.27 -3.18
C GLU A 232 -40.48 -17.65 -4.41
N LYS A 233 -39.95 -18.59 -5.22
CA LYS A 233 -40.71 -19.24 -6.28
C LYS A 233 -41.70 -20.24 -5.69
#